data_AF-A0A3D5QE04-F1
#
_entry.id   AF-A0A3D5QE04-F1
#
_cell.length_a   1.000
_cell.length_b   1.000
_cell.length_c   1.000
_cell.angle_alpha   90.00
_cell.angle_beta   90.00
_cell.angle_gamma   90.00
#
_symmetry.space_group_name_H-M   'P 1'
#
loop_
_entity.id
_entity.type
_entity.pdbx_description
1 polymer ?
#
loop_
_entity_poly.entity_id
_entity_poly.type
_entity_poly.pdbx_seq_one_letter_code
_entity_poly.pdbx_strand_id
1 'polypeptide(L)'
;MEKYVSDIFGEVSETINKFIAESSYQLVEIATHIASCFESGGKLMIFGNGGSAADAQHIAAEFVNRFRMERPPLPAMSLSTDTSV
;
A
#
# COMPACT_ATOMS: atom_id res chain seq x y z
N MET A 1 21.39 -15.95 18.01
CA MET A 1 20.84 -14.65 17.60
C MET A 1 21.12 -14.38 16.13
N GLU A 2 22.37 -14.42 15.69
CA GLU A 2 22.73 -14.23 14.27
C GLU A 2 22.01 -15.20 13.32
N LYS A 3 22.05 -16.51 13.61
CA LYS A 3 21.31 -17.51 12.83
C LYS A 3 19.81 -17.20 12.75
N TYR A 4 19.19 -16.85 13.88
CA TYR A 4 17.75 -16.51 13.93
C TYR A 4 17.40 -15.31 13.04
N VAL A 5 18.24 -14.28 13.04
CA VAL A 5 18.04 -13.13 12.15
C VAL A 5 18.20 -13.54 10.68
N SER A 6 19.23 -14.33 10.36
CA SER A 6 19.45 -14.85 9.01
C SER A 6 18.28 -15.69 8.51
N ASP A 7 17.70 -16.52 9.38
CA ASP A 7 16.56 -17.38 9.04
C ASP A 7 15.33 -16.51 8.70
N ILE A 8 15.01 -15.48 9.49
CA ILE A 8 13.91 -14.53 9.20
C ILE A 8 14.10 -13.82 7.85
N PHE A 9 15.30 -13.30 7.58
CA PHE A 9 15.56 -12.64 6.29
C PHE A 9 15.44 -13.62 5.12
N GLY A 10 15.80 -14.89 5.32
CA GLY A 10 15.56 -15.97 4.36
C GLY A 10 14.08 -16.15 4.05
N GLU A 11 13.24 -16.27 5.08
CA GLU A 11 11.79 -16.43 4.95
C GLU A 11 11.11 -15.23 4.28
N VAL A 12 11.54 -14.00 4.62
CA VAL A 12 11.03 -12.77 3.98
C VAL A 12 11.36 -12.77 2.48
N SER A 13 12.60 -13.11 2.11
CA SER A 13 13.02 -13.18 0.71
C SER A 13 12.22 -14.20 -0.08
N GLU A 14 12.02 -15.41 0.49
CA GLU A 14 11.20 -16.45 -0.15
C GLU A 14 9.76 -15.97 -0.36
N THR A 15 9.16 -15.36 0.66
CA THR A 15 7.78 -14.85 0.61
C THR A 15 7.62 -13.77 -0.46
N ILE A 16 8.56 -12.82 -0.53
CA ILE A 16 8.54 -11.75 -1.55
C ILE A 16 8.67 -12.32 -2.96
N ASN A 17 9.62 -13.25 -3.17
CA ASN A 17 9.84 -13.85 -4.49
C ASN A 17 8.60 -14.62 -4.97
N LYS A 18 7.98 -15.39 -4.06
CA LYS A 18 6.73 -16.10 -4.35
C LYS A 18 5.59 -15.13 -4.68
N PHE A 19 5.40 -14.11 -3.87
CA PHE A 19 4.35 -13.10 -4.10
C PHE A 19 4.50 -12.40 -5.45
N ILE A 20 5.72 -12.01 -5.83
CA ILE A 20 5.99 -11.36 -7.13
C ILE A 20 5.66 -12.31 -8.29
N ALA A 21 6.08 -13.58 -8.18
CA ALA A 21 5.83 -14.57 -9.22
C ALA A 21 4.32 -14.84 -9.42
N GLU A 22 3.54 -14.83 -8.35
CA GLU A 22 2.11 -15.19 -8.37
C GLU A 22 1.18 -13.99 -8.60
N SER A 23 1.55 -12.79 -8.16
CA SER A 23 0.62 -11.65 -8.03
C SER A 23 0.94 -10.45 -8.94
N SER A 24 1.99 -10.51 -9.76
CA SER A 24 2.43 -9.39 -10.61
C SER A 24 1.32 -8.81 -11.49
N TYR A 25 0.51 -9.67 -12.10
CA TYR A 25 -0.63 -9.25 -12.92
C TYR A 25 -1.66 -8.44 -12.11
N GLN A 26 -2.02 -8.93 -10.92
CA GLN A 26 -3.01 -8.30 -10.04
C GLN A 26 -2.52 -6.95 -9.54
N LEU A 27 -1.21 -6.79 -9.28
CA LEU A 27 -0.64 -5.50 -8.88
C LEU A 27 -0.81 -4.44 -9.98
N VAL A 28 -0.57 -4.81 -11.24
CA VAL A 28 -0.78 -3.91 -12.39
C VAL A 28 -2.26 -3.58 -12.52
N GLU A 29 -3.13 -4.57 -12.42
CA GLU A 29 -4.57 -4.39 -12.52
C GLU A 29 -5.10 -3.41 -11.46
N ILE A 30 -4.72 -3.60 -10.19
CA ILE A 30 -5.09 -2.70 -9.08
C ILE A 30 -4.58 -1.28 -9.33
N ALA A 31 -3.34 -1.11 -9.77
CA ALA A 31 -2.79 0.20 -10.07
C ALA A 31 -3.55 0.90 -11.21
N THR A 32 -3.93 0.16 -12.26
CA THR A 32 -4.74 0.68 -13.37
C THR A 32 -6.13 1.09 -12.90
N HIS A 33 -6.82 0.26 -12.11
CA HIS A 33 -8.13 0.60 -11.56
C HIS A 33 -8.10 1.86 -10.68
N ILE A 34 -7.06 2.00 -9.85
CA ILE A 34 -6.87 3.19 -9.01
C ILE A 34 -6.66 4.45 -9.89
N ALA A 35 -5.83 4.35 -10.93
CA ALA A 35 -5.61 5.45 -11.86
C ALA A 35 -6.90 5.88 -12.56
N SER A 36 -7.65 4.93 -13.12
CA SER A 36 -8.94 5.20 -13.77
C SER A 36 -9.99 5.76 -12.80
N CYS A 37 -9.97 5.35 -11.53
CA CYS A 37 -10.80 5.93 -10.48
C CYS A 37 -10.54 7.44 -10.33
N PHE A 38 -9.27 7.86 -10.27
CA PHE A 38 -8.91 9.27 -10.17
C PHE A 38 -9.25 10.05 -11.44
N GLU A 39 -9.02 9.49 -12.62
CA GLU A 39 -9.39 10.10 -13.91
C GLU A 39 -10.91 10.34 -14.01
N SER A 40 -11.70 9.46 -13.39
CA SER A 40 -13.16 9.57 -13.32
C SER A 40 -13.66 10.50 -12.20
N GLY A 41 -12.77 11.21 -11.51
CA GLY A 41 -13.10 12.08 -10.37
C GLY A 41 -13.43 11.35 -9.07
N GLY A 42 -13.10 10.06 -8.99
CA GLY A 42 -13.28 9.22 -7.80
C GLY A 42 -12.20 9.45 -6.74
N LYS A 43 -12.29 8.69 -5.65
CA LYS A 43 -11.37 8.76 -4.49
C LYS A 43 -10.98 7.37 -4.02
N LEU A 44 -9.76 7.22 -3.51
CA LEU A 44 -9.25 5.97 -2.96
C LEU A 44 -9.50 5.90 -1.45
N MET A 45 -10.20 4.87 -0.99
CA MET A 45 -10.44 4.61 0.44
C MET A 45 -9.64 3.38 0.85
N ILE A 46 -8.81 3.51 1.88
CA ILE A 46 -7.90 2.44 2.33
C ILE A 46 -8.21 2.13 3.79
N PHE A 47 -8.22 0.86 4.18
CA PHE A 47 -8.53 0.46 5.55
C PHE A 47 -7.74 -0.77 5.94
N GLY A 48 -7.52 -0.93 7.24
CA GLY A 48 -6.82 -2.06 7.81
C GLY A 48 -6.89 -2.04 9.34
N ASN A 49 -6.50 -3.16 9.96
CA ASN A 49 -6.46 -3.34 11.40
C ASN A 49 -5.00 -3.49 11.87
N GLY A 50 -4.67 -3.00 13.08
CA GLY A 50 -3.32 -3.14 13.64
C GLY A 50 -2.24 -2.56 12.73
N GLY A 51 -1.23 -3.36 12.37
CA GLY A 51 -0.16 -2.93 11.46
C GLY A 51 -0.69 -2.44 10.11
N SER A 52 -1.71 -3.09 9.54
CA SER A 52 -2.29 -2.68 8.26
C SER A 52 -3.07 -1.36 8.34
N ALA A 53 -3.48 -0.93 9.54
CA ALA A 53 -4.00 0.43 9.73
C ALA A 53 -2.91 1.47 9.48
N ALA A 54 -1.69 1.21 9.95
CA ALA A 54 -0.54 2.07 9.70
C ALA A 54 -0.19 2.11 8.21
N ASP A 55 -0.22 0.96 7.51
CA ASP A 55 -0.03 0.92 6.06
C ASP A 55 -1.11 1.71 5.30
N ALA A 56 -2.38 1.58 5.71
CA ALA A 56 -3.48 2.34 5.10
C ALA A 56 -3.27 3.85 5.22
N GLN A 57 -2.83 4.32 6.39
CA GLN A 57 -2.48 5.73 6.62
C GLN A 57 -1.28 6.17 5.79
N HIS A 58 -0.22 5.35 5.75
CA HIS A 58 0.99 5.63 4.99
C HIS A 58 0.68 5.78 3.50
N ILE A 59 -0.01 4.80 2.90
CA ILE A 59 -0.37 4.84 1.47
C ILE A 59 -1.27 6.06 1.20
N ALA A 60 -2.27 6.33 2.04
CA ALA A 60 -3.13 7.50 1.86
C ALA A 60 -2.32 8.81 1.89
N ALA A 61 -1.33 8.92 2.79
CA ALA A 61 -0.45 10.09 2.87
C ALA A 61 0.42 10.27 1.61
N GLU A 62 0.91 9.19 1.02
CA GLU A 62 1.66 9.24 -0.25
C GLU A 62 0.79 9.74 -1.43
N PHE A 63 -0.50 9.41 -1.43
CA PHE A 63 -1.45 9.91 -2.43
C PHE A 63 -1.79 11.39 -2.21
N VAL A 64 -2.14 11.77 -0.97
CA VAL A 64 -2.55 13.14 -0.62
C VAL A 64 -1.38 14.13 -0.66
N ASN A 65 -0.15 13.68 -0.40
CA ASN A 65 1.03 14.53 -0.48
C ASN A 65 1.83 14.21 -1.75
N ARG A 66 2.93 13.47 -1.59
CA ARG A 66 3.86 13.10 -2.65
C ARG A 66 4.46 11.74 -2.37
N PHE A 67 4.83 11.05 -3.44
CA PHE A 67 5.63 9.82 -3.39
C PHE A 67 7.01 10.07 -4.00
N ARG A 68 7.18 9.78 -5.30
CA ARG A 68 8.46 9.96 -6.02
C ARG A 68 8.52 11.18 -6.94
N MET A 69 7.39 11.61 -7.47
CA MET A 69 7.29 12.71 -8.42
C MET A 69 6.50 13.86 -7.82
N GLU A 70 6.87 15.09 -8.20
CA GLU A 70 6.10 16.28 -7.85
C GLU A 70 4.82 16.32 -8.69
N ARG A 71 3.67 16.38 -8.03
CA ARG A 71 2.35 16.47 -8.67
C ARG A 71 1.32 17.09 -7.71
N PRO A 72 0.17 17.56 -8.22
CA PRO A 72 -0.97 17.88 -7.36
C PRO A 72 -1.39 16.69 -6.48
N PRO A 73 -2.00 16.95 -5.31
CA PRO A 73 -2.49 15.92 -4.39
C PRO A 73 -3.56 15.05 -5.06
N LEU A 74 -3.59 13.75 -4.75
CA LEU A 74 -4.61 12.81 -5.23
C LEU A 74 -5.60 12.50 -4.10
N PRO A 75 -6.90 12.35 -4.40
CA PRO A 75 -7.93 12.19 -3.38
C PRO A 75 -7.90 10.77 -2.78
N ALA A 76 -7.16 10.59 -1.70
CA ALA A 76 -7.12 9.34 -0.93
C ALA A 76 -7.39 9.58 0.56
N MET A 77 -7.98 8.60 1.22
CA MET A 77 -8.28 8.64 2.64
C MET A 77 -8.10 7.26 3.27
N SER A 78 -7.44 7.23 4.42
CA SER A 78 -7.47 6.07 5.30
C SER A 78 -8.69 6.13 6.20
N LEU A 79 -9.46 5.04 6.28
CA LEU A 79 -10.57 4.89 7.20
C LEU A 79 -10.12 4.47 8.61
N SER A 80 -8.81 4.34 8.82
CA SER A 80 -8.23 3.92 10.09
C SER A 80 -7.59 5.09 10.86
N THR A 81 -7.76 6.35 10.43
CA THR A 81 -7.17 7.53 11.10
C THR A 81 -8.04 8.10 12.20
N ASP A 82 -9.36 8.06 12.05
CA ASP A 82 -10.28 8.57 13.05
C ASP A 82 -10.69 7.44 14.00
N THR A 83 -9.99 7.36 15.13
CA THR A 83 -10.28 6.39 16.19
C THR A 83 -11.34 6.89 17.17
N SER A 84 -11.82 8.12 16.97
CA SER A 84 -12.84 8.75 17.79
C SER A 84 -14.19 8.72 17.09
N VAL A 85 -15.27 8.75 17.89
CA VAL A 85 -16.65 8.92 17.41
C VAL A 85 -17.10 10.36 17.56
#